data_AF-Q5NX29-F1
#
_entry.id   AF-Q5NX29-F1
#
_cell.length_a   1.000
_cell.length_b   1.000
_cell.length_c   1.000
_cell.angle_alpha   90.00
_cell.angle_beta   90.00
_cell.angle_gamma   90.00
#
_symmetry.space_group_name_H-M   'P 1'
#
loop_
_entity.id
_entity.type
_entity.pdbx_description
1 polymer ?
#
loop_
_entity_poly.entity_id
_entity_poly.type
_entity_poly.pdbx_seq_one_letter_code
_entity_poly.pdbx_strand_id
1 'polypeptide(L)'
;MQVTAMHLNNWASGDSVIIDGMVFEICGVSSEVVSLFSPCDPSEHQIERSKLNGCRFFIDLPGIENRYRRLIKTMIQSCLLTTGEATNALFGLRVRGLHDQGSEAVAHAGGSAAAVRQALRCRHYVRISKR
;
A
#
# COMPACT_ATOMS: atom_id res chain seq x y z
N MET A 1 -3.79 -22.79 7.66
CA MET A 1 -3.23 -21.74 6.77
C MET A 1 -2.85 -20.56 7.65
N GLN A 2 -1.57 -20.36 7.92
CA GLN A 2 -1.09 -19.17 8.62
C GLN A 2 -1.17 -17.98 7.65
N VAL A 3 -2.03 -17.01 7.96
CA VAL A 3 -2.03 -15.71 7.28
C VAL A 3 -0.73 -15.04 7.70
N THR A 4 0.26 -15.02 6.81
CA THR A 4 1.51 -14.29 7.01
C THR A 4 1.15 -12.81 7.13
N ALA A 5 1.16 -12.29 8.36
CA ALA A 5 1.09 -10.86 8.60
C ALA A 5 2.20 -10.19 7.79
N MET A 6 1.83 -9.28 6.86
CA MET A 6 2.83 -8.51 6.13
C MET A 6 3.74 -7.82 7.16
N HIS A 7 5.03 -8.16 7.08
CA HIS A 7 6.04 -7.75 8.05
C HIS A 7 6.04 -6.24 8.33
N LEU A 8 6.23 -5.96 9.61
CA LEU A 8 6.30 -4.68 10.34
C LEU A 8 7.27 -3.60 9.85
N ASN A 9 7.85 -3.70 8.65
CA ASN A 9 8.94 -2.83 8.18
C ASN A 9 8.55 -1.77 7.15
N ASN A 10 7.25 -1.58 6.87
CA ASN A 10 6.79 -0.68 5.80
C ASN A 10 6.14 0.62 6.29
N TRP A 11 6.37 1.01 7.55
CA TRP A 11 5.82 2.24 8.09
C TRP A 11 6.70 3.39 7.65
N ALA A 12 6.08 4.38 7.01
CA ALA A 12 6.77 5.60 6.63
C ALA A 12 5.89 6.80 6.96
N SER A 13 6.55 7.93 7.20
CA SER A 13 5.88 9.22 7.37
C SER A 13 4.98 9.52 6.17
N GLY A 14 3.78 10.05 6.44
CA GLY A 14 2.72 10.32 5.47
C GLY A 14 1.73 9.17 5.23
N ASP A 15 1.90 8.02 5.91
CA ASP A 15 0.85 6.99 5.93
C ASP A 15 -0.28 7.37 6.88
N SER A 16 -1.51 6.91 6.63
CA SER A 16 -2.59 7.00 7.61
C SER A 16 -2.89 5.65 8.26
N VAL A 17 -3.26 5.68 9.54
CA VAL A 17 -3.70 4.53 10.32
C VAL A 17 -5.05 4.82 10.95
N ILE A 18 -5.91 3.80 11.06
CA ILE A 18 -7.16 3.90 11.81
C ILE A 18 -6.97 3.22 13.16
N ILE A 19 -7.22 3.97 14.24
CA ILE A 19 -7.16 3.50 15.62
C ILE A 19 -8.47 3.92 16.28
N ASP A 20 -9.20 2.95 16.85
CA ASP A 20 -10.51 3.17 17.48
C ASP A 20 -11.51 3.96 16.63
N GLY A 21 -11.47 3.76 15.31
CA GLY A 21 -12.35 4.42 14.35
C GLY A 21 -11.94 5.84 13.95
N MET A 22 -10.83 6.36 14.50
CA MET A 22 -10.27 7.66 14.13
C MET A 22 -9.09 7.51 13.17
N VAL A 23 -8.98 8.42 12.20
CA VAL A 23 -7.88 8.46 11.22
C VAL A 23 -6.75 9.32 11.79
N PHE A 24 -5.54 8.77 11.78
CA PHE A 24 -4.31 9.44 12.16
C PHE A 24 -3.31 9.39 11.02
N GLU A 25 -2.56 10.47 10.81
CA GLU A 25 -1.41 10.52 9.91
C GLU A 25 -0.13 10.20 10.68
N ILE A 26 0.75 9.38 10.11
CA ILE A 26 2.04 9.04 10.69
C ILE A 26 3.02 10.15 10.34
N CYS A 27 3.48 10.90 11.35
CA CYS A 27 4.47 11.96 11.17
C CYS A 27 5.90 11.46 11.33
N GLY A 28 6.11 10.43 12.15
CA GLY A 28 7.44 9.90 12.46
C GLY A 28 7.39 8.44 12.90
N VAL A 29 8.38 7.66 12.47
CA VAL A 29 8.50 6.25 12.84
C VAL A 29 9.87 6.02 13.46
N SER A 30 9.89 5.65 14.73
CA SER A 30 11.09 5.21 15.46
C SER A 30 11.12 3.68 15.60
N SER A 31 12.17 3.14 16.21
CA SER A 31 12.26 1.72 16.57
C SER A 31 11.18 1.31 17.57
N GLU A 32 10.79 2.20 18.48
CA GLU A 32 9.90 1.88 19.62
C GLU A 32 8.55 2.60 19.57
N VAL A 33 8.50 3.78 18.97
CA VAL A 33 7.32 4.66 18.96
C VAL A 33 6.98 5.17 17.57
N VAL A 34 5.70 5.47 17.36
CA VAL A 34 5.17 6.14 16.18
C VAL A 34 4.50 7.43 16.61
N SER A 35 4.93 8.53 16.01
CA SER A 35 4.27 9.83 16.13
C SER A 35 3.13 9.91 15.13
N LEU A 36 1.96 10.21 15.65
CA LEU A 36 0.69 10.29 14.95
C LEU A 36 0.12 11.70 15.10
N PHE A 37 -0.51 12.19 14.04
CA PHE A 37 -1.23 13.46 14.01
C PHE A 37 -2.68 13.21 13.64
N SER A 38 -3.61 13.81 14.39
CA SER A 38 -5.01 13.81 14.02
C SER A 38 -5.39 15.19 13.47
N PRO A 39 -6.04 15.28 12.30
CA PRO A 39 -6.59 16.56 11.83
C PRO A 39 -7.67 17.13 12.75
N CYS A 40 -8.33 16.25 13.52
CA CYS A 40 -9.41 16.62 14.44
C CYS A 40 -8.90 17.02 15.82
N ASP A 41 -7.68 16.62 16.17
CA ASP A 41 -7.01 16.95 17.42
C ASP A 41 -5.54 17.26 17.11
N PRO A 42 -5.13 18.55 17.07
CA PRO A 42 -3.79 18.96 16.67
C PRO A 42 -2.68 18.55 17.65
N SER A 43 -3.01 17.74 18.65
CA SER A 43 -2.06 17.11 19.56
C SER A 43 -1.26 16.01 18.86
N GLU A 44 0.05 15.97 19.09
CA GLU A 44 0.87 14.84 18.65
C GLU A 44 0.61 13.64 19.57
N HIS A 45 0.16 12.53 18.97
CA HIS A 45 -0.10 11.28 19.67
C HIS A 45 1.08 10.34 19.47
N GLN A 46 1.69 9.85 20.55
CA GLN A 46 2.74 8.85 20.46
C GLN A 46 2.22 7.49 20.89
N ILE A 47 2.34 6.50 20.00
CA ILE A 47 1.91 5.13 20.27
C ILE A 47 3.08 4.18 20.10
N GLU A 48 3.20 3.22 21.02
CA GLU A 48 4.18 2.16 20.92
C GLU A 48 3.99 1.35 19.64
N ARG A 49 5.10 1.07 18.95
CA ARG A 49 5.13 0.27 17.73
C ARG A 49 4.43 -1.09 17.92
N SER A 50 4.61 -1.71 19.08
CA SER A 50 3.97 -2.98 19.44
C SER A 50 2.44 -2.94 19.38
N LYS A 51 1.80 -1.82 19.71
CA LYS A 51 0.34 -1.65 19.77
C LYS A 51 -0.30 -1.48 18.39
N LEU A 52 0.49 -1.10 17.39
CA LEU A 52 0.05 -0.99 16.00
C LEU A 52 0.24 -2.30 15.22
N ASN A 53 0.69 -3.37 15.89
CA ASN A 53 0.78 -4.71 15.31
C ASN A 53 -0.63 -5.23 14.95
N GLY A 54 -0.93 -5.28 13.65
CA GLY A 54 -2.22 -5.76 13.14
C GLY A 54 -3.18 -4.65 12.70
N CYS A 55 -2.84 -3.37 12.92
CA CYS A 55 -3.57 -2.25 12.35
C CYS A 55 -3.47 -2.27 10.82
N ARG A 56 -4.59 -1.98 10.14
CA ARG A 56 -4.63 -1.83 8.68
C ARG A 56 -4.41 -0.36 8.34
N PHE A 57 -3.39 -0.11 7.51
CA PHE A 57 -3.03 1.24 7.07
C PHE A 57 -3.81 1.64 5.83
N PHE A 58 -4.18 2.91 5.79
CA PHE A 58 -4.71 3.56 4.61
C PHE A 58 -3.62 4.48 4.08
N ILE A 59 -3.10 4.15 2.90
CA ILE A 59 -2.38 5.13 2.09
C ILE A 59 -3.41 5.62 1.10
N ASP A 60 -3.57 6.94 1.01
CA ASP A 60 -4.41 7.54 -0.01
C ASP A 60 -3.88 7.21 -1.42
N LEU A 61 -4.73 7.35 -2.44
CA LEU A 61 -4.32 7.02 -3.81
C LEU A 61 -3.08 7.82 -4.28
N PRO A 62 -2.97 9.14 -3.99
CA PRO A 62 -1.74 9.90 -4.28
C PRO A 62 -0.49 9.35 -3.56
N GLY A 63 -0.60 8.98 -2.28
CA GLY A 63 0.50 8.39 -1.53
C GLY A 63 0.94 7.03 -2.10
N ILE A 64 -0.01 6.21 -2.57
CA ILE A 64 0.29 4.95 -3.27
C ILE A 64 1.05 5.25 -4.56
N GLU A 65 0.60 6.23 -5.34
CA GLU A 65 1.22 6.57 -6.62
C GLU A 65 2.68 7.04 -6.45
N ASN A 66 2.91 7.89 -5.46
CA ASN A 66 4.25 8.38 -5.12
C ASN A 66 5.15 7.27 -4.58
N ARG A 67 4.66 6.46 -3.63
CA ARG A 67 5.47 5.41 -2.99
C ARG A 67 5.79 4.24 -3.92
N TYR A 68 4.83 3.85 -4.75
CA TYR A 68 4.92 2.64 -5.58
C TYR A 68 5.12 2.93 -7.06
N ARG A 69 5.60 4.13 -7.42
CA ARG A 69 5.76 4.59 -8.81
C ARG A 69 6.40 3.57 -9.76
N ARG A 70 7.48 2.90 -9.33
CA ARG A 70 8.15 1.87 -10.13
C ARG A 70 7.30 0.61 -10.31
N LEU A 71 6.62 0.20 -9.25
CA LEU A 71 5.73 -0.96 -9.29
C LEU A 71 4.52 -0.68 -10.17
N ILE A 72 3.91 0.50 -10.05
CA ILE A 72 2.82 0.97 -10.91
C ILE A 72 3.25 0.97 -12.37
N LYS A 73 4.42 1.54 -12.69
CA LYS A 73 4.96 1.50 -14.05
C LYS A 73 5.12 0.06 -14.57
N THR A 74 5.53 -0.86 -13.70
CA THR A 74 5.69 -2.26 -14.05
C THR A 74 4.34 -2.94 -14.27
N MET A 75 3.34 -2.66 -13.43
CA MET A 75 1.97 -3.15 -13.59
C MET A 75 1.34 -2.67 -14.90
N ILE A 76 1.55 -1.40 -15.26
CA ILE A 76 1.09 -0.84 -16.54
C ILE A 76 1.70 -1.62 -17.71
N GLN A 77 3.01 -1.90 -17.68
CA GLN A 77 3.69 -2.55 -18.79
C GLN A 77 3.48 -4.06 -18.85
N SER A 78 3.47 -4.76 -17.71
CA SER A 78 3.42 -6.23 -17.68
C SER A 78 2.00 -6.77 -17.61
N CYS A 79 1.05 -5.99 -17.10
CA CYS A 79 -0.34 -6.39 -16.93
C CYS A 79 -1.29 -5.56 -17.83
N LEU A 80 -0.75 -4.66 -18.66
CA LEU A 80 -1.52 -3.80 -19.57
C LEU A 80 -2.59 -2.96 -18.87
N LEU A 81 -2.35 -2.58 -17.62
CA LEU A 81 -3.25 -1.78 -16.82
C LEU A 81 -3.06 -0.29 -17.10
N THR A 82 -4.11 0.50 -16.94
CA THR A 82 -3.97 1.95 -16.81
C THR A 82 -3.33 2.33 -15.48
N THR A 83 -2.84 3.57 -15.35
CA THR A 83 -2.32 4.08 -14.08
C THR A 83 -3.36 3.99 -12.97
N GLY A 84 -4.61 4.38 -13.26
CA GLY A 84 -5.70 4.32 -12.28
C GLY A 84 -5.98 2.90 -11.81
N GLU A 85 -5.99 1.93 -12.73
CA GLU A 85 -6.21 0.52 -12.38
C GLU A 85 -5.05 -0.07 -11.57
N ALA A 86 -3.81 0.25 -11.92
CA ALA A 86 -2.64 -0.20 -11.17
C ALA A 86 -2.63 0.38 -9.74
N THR A 87 -2.92 1.68 -9.58
CA THR A 87 -3.00 2.34 -8.28
C THR A 87 -4.17 1.79 -7.46
N ASN A 88 -5.34 1.62 -8.06
CA ASN A 88 -6.52 1.03 -7.40
C ASN A 88 -6.31 -0.44 -7.03
N ALA A 89 -5.58 -1.22 -7.82
CA ALA A 89 -5.23 -2.60 -7.48
C ALA A 89 -4.30 -2.66 -6.26
N LEU A 90 -3.31 -1.76 -6.17
CA LEU A 90 -2.46 -1.64 -4.97
C LEU A 90 -3.26 -1.21 -3.74
N PHE A 91 -4.16 -0.26 -3.89
CA PHE A 91 -5.06 0.19 -2.83
C PHE A 91 -5.99 -0.94 -2.37
N GLY A 92 -6.69 -1.58 -3.31
CA GLY A 92 -7.61 -2.69 -3.06
C GLY A 92 -6.93 -3.87 -2.40
N LEU A 93 -5.72 -4.23 -2.85
CA LEU A 93 -4.91 -5.26 -2.21
C LEU A 93 -4.58 -4.94 -0.74
N ARG A 94 -4.24 -3.68 -0.42
CA ARG A 94 -3.94 -3.27 0.97
C ARG A 94 -5.18 -3.23 1.85
N VAL A 95 -6.31 -2.75 1.33
CA VAL A 95 -7.53 -2.53 2.11
C VAL A 95 -8.36 -3.82 2.25
N ARG A 96 -8.57 -4.51 1.13
CA ARG A 96 -9.49 -5.67 1.01
C ARG A 96 -8.74 -7.00 1.01
N GLY A 97 -7.42 -6.99 0.82
CA GLY A 97 -6.57 -8.18 0.91
C GLY A 97 -6.45 -8.97 -0.40
N LEU A 98 -5.99 -10.22 -0.28
CA LEU A 98 -5.57 -11.05 -1.43
C LEU A 98 -6.69 -11.42 -2.40
N HIS A 99 -7.95 -11.34 -1.96
CA HIS A 99 -9.13 -11.71 -2.76
C HIS A 99 -9.70 -10.54 -3.56
N ASP A 100 -9.12 -9.35 -3.45
CA ASP A 100 -9.56 -8.18 -4.19
C ASP A 100 -9.44 -8.40 -5.71
N GLN A 101 -10.54 -8.21 -6.41
CA GLN A 101 -10.62 -8.37 -7.86
C GLN A 101 -10.35 -7.08 -8.62
N GLY A 102 -10.48 -5.91 -7.97
CA GLY A 102 -10.23 -4.61 -8.61
C GLY A 102 -11.21 -4.31 -9.76
N SER A 103 -10.71 -3.64 -10.81
CA SER A 103 -11.45 -3.43 -12.06
C SER A 103 -11.51 -4.73 -12.89
N GLU A 104 -12.33 -4.74 -13.95
CA GLU A 104 -12.41 -5.86 -14.89
C GLU A 104 -11.02 -6.23 -15.47
N ALA A 105 -10.21 -5.24 -15.85
CA ALA A 105 -8.84 -5.49 -16.34
C ALA A 105 -7.94 -6.13 -15.26
N VAL A 106 -8.09 -5.72 -14.00
CA VAL A 106 -7.36 -6.31 -12.87
C VAL A 106 -7.84 -7.74 -12.60
N ALA A 107 -9.14 -8.00 -12.70
CA ALA A 107 -9.72 -9.33 -12.57
C ALA A 107 -9.23 -10.28 -13.68
N HIS A 108 -9.11 -9.79 -14.92
CA HIS A 108 -8.49 -10.53 -16.02
C HIS A 108 -7.02 -10.88 -15.76
N ALA A 109 -6.29 -10.03 -15.03
CA ALA A 109 -4.94 -10.33 -14.55
C ALA A 109 -4.91 -11.33 -13.36
N GLY A 110 -6.07 -11.84 -12.94
CA GLY A 110 -6.22 -12.77 -11.81
C GLY A 110 -6.44 -12.07 -10.46
N GLY A 111 -6.86 -10.81 -10.48
CA GLY A 111 -7.09 -9.97 -9.31
C GLY A 111 -5.84 -9.19 -8.86
N SER A 112 -6.04 -8.28 -7.90
CA SER A 112 -5.04 -7.30 -7.46
C SER A 112 -3.75 -7.96 -6.97
N ALA A 113 -3.86 -9.07 -6.23
CA ALA A 113 -2.70 -9.81 -5.75
C ALA A 113 -1.91 -10.46 -6.90
N ALA A 114 -2.59 -10.98 -7.93
CA ALA A 114 -1.94 -11.59 -9.08
C ALA A 114 -1.23 -10.54 -9.95
N ALA A 115 -1.88 -9.41 -10.21
CA ALA A 115 -1.28 -8.28 -10.92
C ALA A 115 0.01 -7.77 -10.24
N VAL A 116 -0.02 -7.58 -8.91
CA VAL A 116 1.15 -7.15 -8.15
C VAL A 116 2.27 -8.20 -8.19
N ARG A 117 1.94 -9.49 -8.01
CA ARG A 117 2.94 -10.57 -8.11
C ARG A 117 3.57 -10.63 -9.50
N GLN A 118 2.76 -10.49 -10.54
CA GLN A 118 3.24 -10.50 -11.92
C GLN A 118 4.17 -9.31 -12.17
N ALA A 119 3.79 -8.11 -11.76
CA ALA A 119 4.66 -6.94 -11.87
C ALA A 119 5.97 -7.14 -11.11
N LEU A 120 5.95 -7.68 -9.88
CA LEU A 120 7.18 -7.96 -9.13
C LEU A 120 8.09 -8.97 -9.85
N ARG A 121 7.53 -9.97 -10.53
CA ARG A 121 8.29 -10.92 -11.38
C ARG A 121 8.87 -10.21 -12.61
N CYS A 122 8.10 -9.32 -13.22
CA CYS A 122 8.48 -8.61 -14.44
C CYS A 122 9.39 -7.38 -14.22
N ARG A 123 9.65 -6.99 -12.97
CA ARG A 123 10.36 -5.74 -12.59
C ARG A 123 11.72 -5.53 -13.27
N HIS A 124 12.41 -6.63 -13.61
CA HIS A 124 13.72 -6.57 -14.23
C HIS A 124 13.65 -6.38 -15.75
N TYR A 125 12.57 -6.83 -16.39
CA TYR A 125 12.36 -6.71 -17.84
C TYR A 125 11.87 -5.31 -18.23
N VAL A 126 11.14 -4.65 -17.34
CA VAL A 126 10.60 -3.29 -17.54
C VAL A 126 11.69 -2.20 -17.54
N ARG A 127 12.88 -2.44 -16.97
CA ARG A 127 14.01 -1.48 -17.03
C ARG A 127 14.64 -1.36 -18.43
N ILE A 128 14.42 -2.33 -19.31
CA ILE A 128 15.15 -2.43 -20.59
C ILE A 128 14.43 -1.68 -21.73
N SER A 129 13.19 -1.23 -21.51
CA SER A 129 12.48 -0.35 -22.44
C SER A 129 12.97 1.10 -22.30
N LYS A 130 14.14 1.39 -22.86
CA LYS A 130 14.49 2.73 -23.34
C LYS A 130 14.26 2.72 -24.84
N ARG A 131 13.14 3.32 -25.28
CA ARG A 131 13.04 3.90 -26.61
C ARG A 131 13.21 5.40 -26.46
#